data_AF-A0A2Z3I6F3-F1
#
_entry.id   AF-A0A2Z3I6F3-F1
#
_cell.length_a   1.000
_cell.length_b   1.000
_cell.length_c   1.000
_cell.angle_alpha   90.00
_cell.angle_beta   90.00
_cell.angle_gamma   90.00
#
_symmetry.space_group_name_H-M   'P 1'
#
loop_
_entity.id
_entity.type
_entity.pdbx_description
1 polymer ?
#
loop_
_entity_poly.entity_id
_entity_poly.type
_entity_poly.pdbx_seq_one_letter_code
_entity_poly.pdbx_strand_id
1 'polypeptide(L)'
;MKKDSKTKQPTPLGGVILASTPIEFNVNKAETKIKVRNTGDRPIQIGSHFHFFEANSALEFDRQSAYGKRLNISSTTAIRFEPGDETEVSLIPYGGKQTVYGFNNLVDGWTGDGVTSAERPAKTIAVNKAIEQGFKNKA
;
A
#
# COMPACT_ATOMS: atom_id res chain seq x y z
N MET A 1 45.48 -25.42 -8.37
CA MET A 1 44.70 -26.19 -9.36
C MET A 1 43.22 -25.89 -9.14
N LYS A 2 42.57 -25.30 -10.15
CA LYS A 2 41.15 -24.92 -10.14
C LYS A 2 40.27 -26.17 -10.15
N LYS A 3 39.27 -26.27 -9.26
CA LYS A 3 38.19 -27.26 -9.31
C LYS A 3 36.89 -26.55 -9.65
N ASP A 4 36.75 -26.16 -10.92
CA ASP A 4 35.47 -25.75 -11.50
C ASP A 4 34.91 -26.93 -12.29
N SER A 5 34.02 -27.71 -11.67
CA SER A 5 33.15 -28.64 -12.39
C SER A 5 31.95 -28.98 -11.51
N LYS A 6 30.98 -28.05 -11.42
CA LYS A 6 29.62 -28.40 -11.04
C LYS A 6 28.91 -28.83 -12.33
N THR A 7 28.77 -30.13 -12.55
CA THR A 7 27.87 -30.69 -13.56
C THR A 7 26.46 -30.16 -13.31
N LYS A 8 25.93 -29.30 -14.19
CA LYS A 8 24.55 -28.82 -14.14
C LYS A 8 23.62 -30.02 -14.29
N GLN A 9 22.91 -30.36 -13.22
CA GLN A 9 21.79 -31.30 -13.24
C GLN A 9 20.79 -30.85 -14.33
N PRO A 10 20.28 -31.77 -15.18
CA PRO A 10 19.32 -31.42 -16.22
C PRO A 10 18.02 -30.89 -15.60
N THR A 11 17.43 -29.87 -16.22
CA THR A 11 16.16 -29.28 -15.78
C THR A 11 15.03 -30.32 -15.86
N PRO A 12 14.20 -30.48 -14.81
CA PRO A 12 13.07 -31.41 -14.86
C PRO A 12 12.03 -31.01 -15.91
N LEU A 13 11.15 -31.93 -16.30
CA LEU A 13 10.03 -31.64 -17.21
C LEU A 13 9.12 -30.57 -16.59
N GLY A 14 8.89 -29.47 -17.31
CA GLY A 14 8.17 -28.30 -16.79
C GLY A 14 8.98 -27.41 -15.83
N GLY A 15 10.27 -27.72 -15.60
CA GLY A 15 11.15 -26.91 -14.77
C GLY A 15 11.56 -25.60 -15.45
N VAL A 16 11.80 -24.58 -14.62
CA VAL A 16 12.31 -23.28 -15.07
C VAL A 16 13.70 -23.04 -14.49
N ILE A 17 14.60 -22.48 -15.29
CA ILE A 17 15.90 -21.99 -14.83
C ILE A 17 15.77 -20.48 -14.66
N LEU A 18 15.72 -20.01 -13.42
CA LEU A 18 15.63 -18.58 -13.13
C LEU A 18 17.01 -17.92 -13.19
N ALA A 19 17.05 -16.68 -13.67
CA ALA A 19 18.21 -15.83 -13.47
C ALA A 19 18.35 -15.48 -11.97
N SER A 20 19.58 -15.23 -11.52
CA SER A 20 19.85 -14.84 -10.13
C SER A 20 19.62 -13.35 -9.86
N THR A 21 19.38 -12.55 -10.89
CA THR A 21 19.21 -11.10 -10.77
C THR A 21 17.89 -10.78 -10.06
N PRO A 22 17.91 -10.01 -8.95
CA PRO A 22 16.69 -9.56 -8.29
C PRO A 22 15.81 -8.71 -9.21
N ILE A 23 14.50 -8.76 -8.97
CA ILE A 23 13.53 -7.91 -9.67
C ILE A 23 13.16 -6.74 -8.77
N GLU A 24 13.48 -5.53 -9.23
CA GLU A 24 13.01 -4.30 -8.61
C GLU A 24 11.62 -3.94 -9.17
N PHE A 25 10.73 -3.47 -8.30
CA PHE A 25 9.37 -3.08 -8.68
C PHE A 25 8.97 -1.81 -7.94
N ASN A 26 7.97 -1.10 -8.47
CA ASN A 26 7.56 0.23 -8.00
C ASN A 26 8.69 1.28 -7.99
N VAL A 27 9.77 1.04 -8.73
CA VAL A 27 10.86 2.00 -8.92
C VAL A 27 10.28 3.31 -9.47
N ASN A 28 10.77 4.45 -8.96
CA ASN A 28 10.32 5.82 -9.27
C ASN A 28 9.00 6.28 -8.63
N LYS A 29 8.46 5.56 -7.64
CA LYS A 29 7.32 6.04 -6.85
C LYS A 29 7.77 6.65 -5.54
N ALA A 30 7.25 7.84 -5.23
CA ALA A 30 7.50 8.49 -3.95
C ALA A 30 6.95 7.64 -2.80
N GLU A 31 7.85 7.23 -1.91
CA GLU A 31 7.52 6.43 -0.74
C GLU A 31 7.09 7.32 0.43
N THR A 32 6.07 6.91 1.16
CA THR A 32 5.64 7.54 2.42
C THR A 32 5.51 6.47 3.48
N LYS A 33 6.30 6.57 4.55
CA LYS A 33 6.23 5.66 5.68
C LYS A 33 5.28 6.20 6.73
N ILE A 34 4.36 5.36 7.18
CA ILE A 34 3.39 5.71 8.23
C ILE A 34 3.32 4.62 9.27
N LYS A 35 3.09 5.01 10.53
CA LYS A 35 2.81 4.07 11.62
C LYS A 35 1.31 3.80 11.68
N VAL A 36 0.96 2.52 11.75
CA VAL A 36 -0.42 2.06 11.73
C VAL A 36 -0.66 1.18 12.94
N ARG A 37 -1.64 1.56 13.75
CA ARG A 37 -2.02 0.81 14.96
C ARG A 37 -3.41 0.22 14.78
N ASN A 38 -3.54 -1.08 15.03
CA ASN A 38 -4.86 -1.70 15.09
C ASN A 38 -5.44 -1.53 16.49
N THR A 39 -6.45 -0.68 16.61
CA THR A 39 -7.14 -0.43 17.90
C THR A 39 -8.37 -1.30 18.11
N GLY A 40 -8.69 -2.16 17.13
CA GLY A 40 -9.79 -3.10 17.22
C GLY A 40 -9.41 -4.36 17.99
N ASP A 41 -10.40 -5.20 18.22
CA ASP A 41 -10.31 -6.51 18.87
C ASP A 41 -10.05 -7.67 17.89
N ARG A 42 -10.11 -7.40 16.59
CA ARG A 42 -10.01 -8.38 15.51
C ARG A 42 -8.83 -8.09 14.60
N PRO A 43 -8.20 -9.14 14.04
CA PRO A 43 -7.11 -8.96 13.08
C PRO A 43 -7.63 -8.34 11.78
N ILE A 44 -6.82 -7.47 11.19
CA ILE A 44 -7.14 -6.75 9.95
C ILE A 44 -6.04 -7.02 8.93
N GLN A 45 -6.41 -7.37 7.70
CA GLN A 45 -5.45 -7.64 6.63
C GLN A 45 -5.76 -6.79 5.41
N ILE A 46 -4.77 -6.07 4.91
CA ILE A 46 -4.91 -5.10 3.82
C ILE A 46 -4.05 -5.51 2.64
N GLY A 47 -4.67 -5.63 1.46
CA GLY A 47 -4.00 -6.04 0.23
C GLY A 47 -3.18 -4.93 -0.44
N SER A 48 -2.25 -5.34 -1.29
CA SER A 48 -1.30 -4.47 -2.01
C SER A 48 -1.91 -3.29 -2.77
N HIS A 49 -3.13 -3.44 -3.30
CA HIS A 49 -3.80 -2.45 -4.16
C HIS A 49 -5.05 -1.83 -3.52
N PHE A 50 -5.28 -2.05 -2.24
CA PHE A 50 -6.36 -1.38 -1.52
C PHE A 50 -6.01 0.09 -1.27
N HIS A 51 -7.00 0.98 -1.38
CA HIS A 51 -6.78 2.41 -1.13
C HIS A 51 -6.58 2.61 0.37
N PHE A 52 -5.34 2.82 0.79
CA PHE A 52 -4.97 2.69 2.21
C PHE A 52 -5.70 3.71 3.10
N PHE A 53 -5.98 4.90 2.56
CA PHE A 53 -6.84 5.91 3.18
C PHE A 53 -8.22 5.38 3.62
N GLU A 54 -8.79 4.45 2.86
CA GLU A 54 -10.13 3.90 3.11
C GLU A 54 -10.06 2.57 3.86
N ALA A 55 -8.90 2.19 4.40
CA ALA A 55 -8.76 0.97 5.18
C ALA A 55 -9.63 1.02 6.45
N ASN A 56 -9.88 -0.14 7.04
CA ASN A 56 -10.79 -0.35 8.18
C ASN A 56 -10.70 0.79 9.22
N SER A 57 -11.85 1.27 9.70
CA SER A 57 -11.97 2.40 10.63
C SER A 57 -11.28 2.18 11.97
N ALA A 58 -11.07 0.92 12.38
CA ALA A 58 -10.33 0.55 13.59
C ALA A 58 -8.80 0.72 13.48
N LEU A 59 -8.27 0.88 12.26
CA LEU A 59 -6.87 1.23 12.06
C LEU A 59 -6.68 2.74 12.29
N GLU A 60 -5.77 3.08 13.19
CA GLU A 60 -5.39 4.44 13.53
C GLU A 60 -4.03 4.77 12.92
N PHE A 61 -4.01 5.77 12.04
CA PHE A 61 -2.82 6.29 11.35
C PHE A 61 -3.13 7.68 10.78
N ASP A 62 -2.12 8.37 10.25
CA ASP A 62 -2.30 9.62 9.50
C ASP A 62 -2.99 9.33 8.15
N ARG A 63 -4.31 9.54 8.12
CA ARG A 63 -5.12 9.29 6.92
C ARG A 63 -4.84 10.30 5.83
N GLN A 64 -4.51 11.55 6.17
CA GLN A 64 -4.21 12.58 5.18
C GLN A 64 -2.97 12.19 4.36
N SER A 65 -1.96 11.60 4.99
CA SER A 65 -0.77 11.06 4.32
C SER A 65 -1.03 9.83 3.46
N ALA A 66 -2.10 9.07 3.71
CA ALA A 66 -2.45 7.86 2.98
C ALA A 66 -3.36 8.11 1.75
N TYR A 67 -3.87 9.32 1.57
CA TYR A 67 -4.77 9.67 0.47
C TYR A 67 -4.11 9.45 -0.91
N GLY A 68 -4.81 8.71 -1.79
CA GLY A 68 -4.33 8.36 -3.12
C GLY A 68 -3.22 7.31 -3.16
N LYS A 69 -2.95 6.62 -2.04
CA LYS A 69 -1.84 5.68 -1.91
C LYS A 69 -2.28 4.26 -1.60
N ARG A 70 -1.38 3.32 -1.92
CA ARG A 70 -1.50 1.87 -1.65
C ARG A 70 -0.21 1.35 -1.03
N LEU A 71 -0.26 0.15 -0.45
CA LEU A 71 0.93 -0.51 0.12
C LEU A 71 2.02 -0.75 -0.93
N ASN A 72 3.26 -0.41 -0.58
CA ASN A 72 4.44 -0.67 -1.40
C ASN A 72 4.98 -2.09 -1.17
N ILE A 73 4.15 -3.08 -1.48
CA ILE A 73 4.49 -4.50 -1.37
C ILE A 73 4.32 -5.17 -2.74
N SER A 74 4.80 -6.41 -2.86
CA SER A 74 4.58 -7.20 -4.07
C SER A 74 3.09 -7.29 -4.40
N SER A 75 2.75 -7.18 -5.68
CA SER A 75 1.36 -7.35 -6.11
C SER A 75 0.78 -8.66 -5.59
N THR A 76 -0.53 -8.70 -5.38
CA THR A 76 -1.31 -9.81 -4.79
C THR A 76 -1.08 -10.09 -3.29
N THR A 77 0.04 -9.64 -2.71
CA THR A 77 0.30 -9.82 -1.27
C THR A 77 -0.47 -8.84 -0.38
N ALA A 78 -0.40 -9.04 0.94
CA ALA A 78 -1.09 -8.24 1.95
C ALA A 78 -0.27 -8.11 3.24
N ILE A 79 -0.54 -7.07 4.03
CA ILE A 79 -0.02 -6.89 5.39
C ILE A 79 -1.14 -7.16 6.39
N ARG A 80 -0.81 -7.88 7.46
CA ARG A 80 -1.72 -8.22 8.55
C ARG A 80 -1.35 -7.44 9.80
N PHE A 81 -2.36 -6.87 10.45
CA PHE A 81 -2.27 -6.12 11.69
C PHE A 81 -3.04 -6.88 12.78
N GLU A 82 -2.33 -7.37 13.78
CA GLU A 82 -2.94 -8.03 14.95
C GLU A 82 -3.59 -7.00 15.88
N PRO A 83 -4.60 -7.37 16.69
CA PRO A 83 -5.21 -6.48 17.68
C PRO A 83 -4.17 -5.86 18.63
N GLY A 84 -4.15 -4.54 18.75
CA GLY A 84 -3.24 -3.79 19.61
C GLY A 84 -1.82 -3.57 19.05
N ASP A 85 -1.49 -4.18 17.91
CA ASP A 85 -0.16 -4.06 17.30
C ASP A 85 0.01 -2.70 16.58
N GLU A 86 1.24 -2.20 16.55
CA GLU A 86 1.64 -1.00 15.83
C GLU A 86 2.81 -1.31 14.89
N THR A 87 2.58 -1.13 13.60
CA THR A 87 3.56 -1.46 12.55
C THR A 87 3.79 -0.26 11.64
N GLU A 88 5.03 -0.02 11.25
CA GLU A 88 5.36 0.94 10.19
C GLU A 88 5.17 0.29 8.81
N VAL A 89 4.43 0.95 7.93
CA VAL A 89 4.20 0.50 6.56
C VAL A 89 4.63 1.53 5.53
N SER A 90 5.03 1.03 4.37
CA SER A 90 5.43 1.84 3.22
C SER A 90 4.27 2.01 2.24
N LEU A 91 3.94 3.24 1.90
CA LEU A 91 2.90 3.60 0.94
C LEU A 91 3.48 4.28 -0.30
N ILE A 92 2.86 4.02 -1.45
CA ILE A 92 3.17 4.65 -2.74
C ILE A 92 1.89 5.12 -3.43
N PRO A 93 1.94 6.19 -4.24
CA PRO A 93 0.78 6.66 -4.98
C PRO A 93 0.30 5.62 -6.01
N TYR A 94 -1.01 5.62 -6.25
CA TYR A 94 -1.56 4.96 -7.42
C TYR A 94 -0.93 5.52 -8.72
N GLY A 95 -0.85 4.65 -9.73
CA GLY A 95 -0.50 5.06 -11.09
C GLY A 95 -1.75 5.32 -11.94
N GLY A 96 -1.57 5.32 -13.26
CA GLY A 96 -2.67 5.54 -14.20
C GLY A 96 -3.29 6.93 -14.05
N LYS A 97 -4.62 7.03 -14.22
CA LYS A 97 -5.34 8.29 -14.05
C LYS A 97 -5.56 8.70 -12.59
N GLN A 98 -5.16 7.86 -11.62
CA GLN A 98 -5.36 8.08 -10.18
C GLN A 98 -6.84 8.33 -9.81
N THR A 99 -7.75 7.63 -10.48
CA THR A 99 -9.20 7.68 -10.21
C THR A 99 -9.62 6.45 -9.41
N VAL A 100 -10.15 6.69 -8.21
CA VAL A 100 -10.45 5.68 -7.20
C VAL A 100 -11.96 5.67 -6.95
N TYR A 101 -12.63 4.54 -7.22
CA TYR A 101 -14.07 4.35 -7.04
C TYR A 101 -14.35 3.08 -6.23
N GLY A 102 -15.41 3.09 -5.41
CA GLY A 102 -15.81 1.94 -4.60
C GLY A 102 -15.26 2.03 -3.17
N PHE A 103 -14.43 1.07 -2.74
CA PHE A 103 -13.85 0.99 -1.40
C PHE A 103 -14.86 1.28 -0.27
N ASN A 104 -14.73 2.39 0.46
CA ASN A 104 -15.71 2.85 1.47
C ASN A 104 -16.46 4.12 1.02
N ASN A 105 -16.46 4.39 -0.29
CA ASN A 105 -17.09 5.54 -0.92
C ASN A 105 -16.60 6.88 -0.34
N LEU A 106 -15.37 6.93 0.18
CA LEU A 106 -14.85 8.17 0.78
C LEU A 106 -14.37 9.16 -0.28
N VAL A 107 -13.90 8.65 -1.43
CA VAL A 107 -13.38 9.49 -2.52
C VAL A 107 -14.25 9.48 -3.76
N ASP A 108 -14.52 8.30 -4.34
CA ASP A 108 -15.25 8.12 -5.62
C ASP A 108 -14.86 9.12 -6.70
N GLY A 109 -13.55 9.29 -6.92
CA GLY A 109 -13.03 10.33 -7.78
C GLY A 109 -11.51 10.36 -7.90
N TRP A 110 -11.00 11.51 -8.32
CA TRP A 110 -9.58 11.69 -8.66
C TRP A 110 -8.72 12.07 -7.45
N THR A 111 -7.68 11.27 -7.16
CA THR A 111 -6.78 11.43 -6.00
C THR A 111 -5.42 12.07 -6.33
N GLY A 112 -5.18 12.52 -7.57
CA GLY A 112 -3.91 13.14 -7.92
C GLY A 112 -3.71 14.52 -7.28
N ASP A 113 -2.45 14.92 -7.11
CA ASP A 113 -2.05 16.14 -6.41
C ASP A 113 -2.41 17.43 -7.17
N GLY A 114 -2.59 17.35 -8.50
CA GLY A 114 -2.88 18.53 -9.32
C GLY A 114 -1.65 19.08 -10.03
N VAL A 115 -1.77 20.32 -10.51
CA VAL A 115 -0.68 21.08 -11.16
C VAL A 115 -0.03 22.10 -10.22
N THR A 116 -0.60 22.31 -9.03
CA THR A 116 -0.11 23.25 -8.03
C THR A 116 0.32 22.51 -6.76
N SER A 117 1.16 23.15 -5.94
CA SER A 117 1.58 22.62 -4.65
C SER A 117 0.53 22.75 -3.55
N ALA A 118 -0.61 23.39 -3.83
CA ALA A 118 -1.68 23.59 -2.87
C ALA A 118 -2.53 22.32 -2.75
N GLU A 119 -2.91 21.95 -1.53
CA GLU A 119 -3.80 20.82 -1.33
C GLU A 119 -5.16 21.09 -1.99
N ARG A 120 -5.66 20.08 -2.72
CA ARG A 120 -6.94 20.17 -3.41
C ARG A 120 -8.08 20.09 -2.38
N PRO A 121 -9.13 20.93 -2.50
CA PRO A 121 -10.27 20.90 -1.58
C PRO A 121 -10.94 19.52 -1.48
N ALA A 122 -10.96 18.76 -2.57
CA ALA A 122 -11.49 17.39 -2.60
C ALA A 122 -10.81 16.44 -1.60
N LYS A 123 -9.49 16.59 -1.39
CA LYS A 123 -8.74 15.81 -0.40
C LYS A 123 -9.21 16.13 1.01
N THR A 124 -9.32 17.42 1.34
CA THR A 124 -9.80 17.88 2.65
C THR A 124 -11.25 17.41 2.92
N ILE A 125 -12.12 17.49 1.92
CA ILE A 125 -13.50 16.99 2.00
C ILE A 125 -13.52 15.49 2.32
N ALA A 126 -12.70 14.69 1.62
CA ALA A 126 -12.63 13.25 1.87
C ALA A 126 -12.10 12.92 3.27
N VAL A 127 -11.07 13.64 3.74
CA VAL A 127 -10.51 13.47 5.10
C VAL A 127 -11.56 13.79 6.17
N ASN A 128 -12.29 14.90 6.02
CA ASN A 128 -13.35 15.26 6.96
C ASN A 128 -14.47 14.23 6.95
N LYS A 129 -14.91 13.78 5.76
CA LYS A 129 -15.90 12.71 5.61
C LYS A 129 -15.46 11.42 6.31
N ALA A 130 -14.19 11.05 6.21
CA ALA A 130 -13.66 9.87 6.89
C ALA A 130 -13.74 10.02 8.42
N ILE A 131 -13.36 11.18 8.96
CA ILE A 131 -13.46 11.47 10.39
C ILE A 131 -14.92 11.43 10.88
N GLU A 132 -15.84 12.05 10.14
CA GLU A 132 -17.28 12.05 10.44
C GLU A 132 -17.87 10.63 10.44
N GLN A 133 -17.38 9.75 9.56
CA GLN A 133 -17.80 8.34 9.49
C GLN A 133 -17.07 7.44 10.51
N GLY A 134 -16.26 8.00 11.40
CA GLY A 134 -15.60 7.27 12.49
C GLY A 134 -14.32 6.54 12.09
N PHE A 135 -13.72 6.87 10.94
CA PHE A 135 -12.40 6.36 10.59
C PHE A 135 -11.34 7.02 11.46
N LYS A 136 -10.64 6.22 12.27
CA LYS A 136 -9.63 6.74 13.21
C LYS A 136 -8.49 7.42 12.45
N ASN A 137 -8.16 8.63 12.90
CA ASN A 137 -7.08 9.44 12.35
C ASN A 137 -6.11 9.83 13.47
N LYS A 138 -4.82 9.77 13.17
CA LYS A 138 -3.75 10.29 14.03
C LYS A 138 -3.17 11.51 13.33
N ALA A 139 -3.60 12.69 13.79
CA ALA A 139 -3.07 13.97 13.32
C ALA A 139 -1.61 14.17 13.77
#